data_AF-A0A3A8F067-F1
#
_entry.id   AF-A0A3A8F067-F1
#
_cell.length_a   1.000
_cell.length_b   1.000
_cell.length_c   1.000
_cell.angle_alpha   90.00
_cell.angle_beta   90.00
_cell.angle_gamma   90.00
#
_symmetry.space_group_name_H-M   'P 1'
#
loop_
_entity.id
_entity.type
_entity.pdbx_description
1 polymer ?
#
loop_
_entity_poly.entity_id
_entity_poly.type
_entity_poly.pdbx_seq_one_letter_code
_entity_poly.pdbx_strand_id
1 'polypeptide(L)'
;MIYIQYFGPLATELGTRTESLPWDNGGTTDSLLQLLRSRNSRWEAALAEDKIFKFVVQKQICHQVTNIPDEAEVAILPPVTGG
;
A
#
# COMPACT_ATOMS: atom_id res chain seq x y z
N MET A 1 11.68 9.29 -3.37
CA MET A 1 10.28 9.54 -2.92
C MET A 1 9.37 8.50 -3.55
N ILE A 2 8.42 7.90 -2.85
CA ILE A 2 7.43 6.97 -3.44
C ILE A 2 6.07 7.64 -3.57
N TYR A 3 5.30 7.29 -4.60
CA TYR A 3 3.90 7.70 -4.75
C TYR A 3 2.96 6.52 -4.51
N ILE A 4 2.03 6.66 -3.57
CA ILE A 4 1.15 5.59 -3.12
C ILE A 4 -0.31 5.97 -3.39
N GLN A 5 -1.09 5.01 -3.88
CA GLN A 5 -2.53 5.15 -4.12
C GLN A 5 -3.32 4.10 -3.33
N TYR A 6 -4.40 4.55 -2.69
CA TYR A 6 -5.32 3.73 -1.93
C TYR A 6 -6.70 3.78 -2.59
N PHE A 7 -7.41 2.65 -2.58
CA PHE A 7 -8.65 2.49 -3.32
C PHE A 7 -9.81 2.06 -2.44
N GLY A 8 -11.04 2.33 -2.90
CA GLY A 8 -12.27 1.78 -2.34
C GLY A 8 -12.42 2.00 -0.83
N PRO A 9 -12.89 0.98 -0.08
CA PRO A 9 -13.04 1.05 1.37
C PRO A 9 -11.75 1.39 2.11
N LEU A 10 -10.59 0.92 1.63
CA LEU A 10 -9.30 1.22 2.24
C LEU A 10 -9.01 2.73 2.21
N ALA A 11 -9.24 3.39 1.08
CA ALA A 11 -9.03 4.85 0.99
C ALA A 11 -9.93 5.64 1.94
N THR A 12 -11.20 5.23 2.06
CA THR A 12 -12.16 5.82 3.01
C THR A 12 -11.69 5.57 4.45
N GLU A 13 -11.30 4.33 4.75
CA GLU A 13 -10.83 3.92 6.07
C GLU A 13 -9.54 4.64 6.44
N LEU A 14 -8.62 4.92 5.53
CA LEU A 14 -7.39 5.69 5.79
C LEU A 14 -7.60 7.21 5.75
N GLY A 15 -8.67 7.67 5.09
CA GLY A 15 -8.97 9.10 4.93
C GLY A 15 -8.08 9.79 3.91
N THR A 16 -7.36 9.01 3.11
CA THR A 16 -6.54 9.50 2.01
C THR A 16 -6.63 8.53 0.83
N ARG A 17 -6.63 9.10 -0.37
CA ARG A 17 -6.59 8.33 -1.63
C ARG A 17 -5.18 8.22 -2.17
N THR A 18 -4.32 9.17 -1.86
CA THR A 18 -2.97 9.23 -2.41
C THR A 18 -2.04 9.91 -1.41
N GLU A 19 -0.76 9.56 -1.45
CA GLU A 19 0.28 10.28 -0.72
C GLU A 19 1.64 10.09 -1.37
N SER A 20 2.58 10.98 -1.04
CA SER A 20 3.99 10.81 -1.35
C SER A 20 4.79 10.84 -0.06
N LEU A 21 5.79 9.95 0.05
CA LEU A 21 6.66 9.90 1.24
C LEU A 21 8.11 9.58 0.88
N PRO A 22 9.08 9.93 1.75
CA PRO A 22 10.48 9.56 1.57
C PRO A 22 10.64 8.04 1.46
N TRP A 23 11.34 7.59 0.42
CA TRP A 23 11.52 6.16 0.14
C TRP A 23 12.97 5.89 -0.27
N ASP A 24 13.86 6.28 0.63
CA ASP A 24 15.29 6.28 0.36
C ASP A 24 15.84 4.85 0.46
N ASN A 25 16.69 4.47 -0.48
CA ASN A 25 17.30 3.13 -0.63
C ASN A 25 16.36 2.00 -1.11
N GLY A 26 15.13 2.33 -1.52
CA GLY A 26 14.16 1.33 -1.98
C GLY A 26 13.71 0.39 -0.85
N GLY A 27 12.98 -0.67 -1.22
CA GLY A 27 12.51 -1.64 -0.25
C GLY A 27 11.62 -2.70 -0.88
N THR A 28 10.75 -3.30 -0.09
CA THR A 28 9.77 -4.28 -0.58
C THR A 28 8.36 -3.88 -0.21
N THR A 29 7.38 -4.55 -0.80
CA THR A 29 5.97 -4.43 -0.38
C THR A 29 5.78 -4.68 1.11
N ASP A 30 6.57 -5.57 1.72
CA ASP A 30 6.49 -5.87 3.16
C ASP A 30 7.05 -4.73 4.01
N SER A 31 8.21 -4.17 3.63
CA SER A 31 8.78 -3.03 4.36
C SER A 31 7.88 -1.80 4.24
N LEU A 32 7.23 -1.61 3.08
CA LEU A 32 6.23 -0.55 2.91
C LEU A 32 5.02 -0.80 3.81
N LEU A 33 4.50 -2.02 3.84
CA LEU A 33 3.36 -2.39 4.67
C LEU A 33 3.65 -2.16 6.16
N GLN A 34 4.83 -2.55 6.64
CA GLN A 34 5.26 -2.31 8.02
C GLN A 34 5.33 -0.82 8.34
N LEU A 35 5.93 -0.02 7.44
CA LEU A 35 6.01 1.44 7.60
C LEU A 35 4.63 2.09 7.68
N LEU A 36 3.69 1.66 6.83
CA LEU A 36 2.33 2.21 6.83
C LEU A 36 1.59 1.82 8.12
N ARG A 37 1.67 0.55 8.54
CA ARG A 37 1.04 0.06 9.78
C ARG A 37 1.55 0.78 11.04
N SER A 38 2.83 1.15 11.09
CA SER A 38 3.44 1.75 12.29
C SER A 38 3.01 3.20 12.58
N ARG A 39 2.16 3.81 11.75
CA ARG A 39 1.79 5.23 11.88
C ARG A 39 0.86 5.51 13.06
N ASN A 40 -0.24 4.76 13.15
CA ASN A 40 -1.21 4.81 14.24
C ASN A 40 -2.21 3.65 14.10
N SER A 41 -3.07 3.47 15.10
CA SER A 41 -4.04 2.37 15.17
C SER A 41 -4.99 2.28 13.97
N ARG A 42 -5.31 3.41 13.32
CA ARG A 42 -6.15 3.42 12.11
C ARG A 42 -5.45 2.72 10.95
N TRP A 43 -4.17 3.01 10.74
CA TRP A 43 -3.37 2.39 9.68
C TRP A 43 -3.06 0.93 9.99
N GLU A 44 -2.75 0.63 11.24
CA GLU A 44 -2.54 -0.73 11.74
C GLU A 44 -3.78 -1.61 11.47
N ALA A 45 -4.97 -1.15 11.85
CA ALA A 45 -6.22 -1.89 11.67
C ALA A 45 -6.63 -2.03 10.19
N ALA A 46 -6.52 -0.96 9.40
CA ALA A 46 -6.92 -0.95 7.99
C ALA A 46 -6.05 -1.89 7.12
N LEU A 47 -4.79 -2.05 7.50
CA LEU A 47 -3.80 -2.85 6.80
C LEU A 47 -3.43 -4.14 7.55
N ALA A 48 -4.19 -4.56 8.56
CA ALA A 48 -3.90 -5.72 9.41
C ALA A 48 -3.68 -7.03 8.62
N GLU A 49 -3.08 -8.04 9.25
CA GLU A 49 -2.69 -9.30 8.58
C GLU A 49 -3.88 -10.12 8.07
N ASP A 50 -5.05 -9.96 8.69
CA ASP A 50 -6.31 -10.59 8.30
C ASP A 50 -7.03 -9.83 7.17
N LYS A 51 -6.55 -8.64 6.77
CA LYS A 51 -7.09 -7.87 5.66
C LYS A 51 -6.56 -8.39 4.34
N ILE A 52 -7.48 -8.60 3.39
CA ILE A 52 -7.14 -9.02 2.04
C ILE A 52 -6.95 -7.78 1.17
N PHE A 53 -5.78 -7.62 0.56
CA PHE A 53 -5.51 -6.61 -0.46
C PHE A 53 -4.36 -7.08 -1.36
N LYS A 54 -4.17 -6.41 -2.50
CA LYS A 54 -3.08 -6.66 -3.43
C LYS A 54 -2.24 -5.39 -3.59
N PHE A 55 -0.93 -5.58 -3.69
CA PHE A 55 -0.03 -4.53 -4.15
C PHE A 55 0.02 -4.50 -5.68
N VAL A 56 0.13 -3.29 -6.22
CA VAL A 56 0.52 -3.05 -7.61
C VAL A 56 1.74 -2.16 -7.57
N VAL A 57 2.84 -2.58 -8.18
CA VAL A 57 4.08 -1.80 -8.29
C VAL A 57 4.32 -1.54 -9.76
N GLN A 58 4.53 -0.28 -10.15
CA GLN A 58 4.74 0.11 -11.56
C GLN A 58 3.68 -0.47 -12.51
N LYS A 59 2.40 -0.39 -12.11
CA LYS A 59 1.24 -0.89 -12.88
C LYS A 59 1.20 -2.41 -13.06
N GLN A 60 2.00 -3.17 -12.29
CA GLN A 60 1.98 -4.62 -12.30
C GLN A 60 1.49 -5.18 -10.96
N ILE A 61 0.48 -6.06 -11.01
CA ILE A 61 -0.05 -6.75 -9.82
C ILE A 61 1.04 -7.65 -9.24
N CYS A 62 1.29 -7.51 -7.95
CA CYS A 62 2.24 -8.32 -7.21
C CYS A 62 1.51 -9.54 -6.60
N HIS A 63 2.03 -10.73 -6.86
CA HIS A 63 1.53 -11.98 -6.29
C HIS A 63 2.36 -12.50 -5.10
N GLN A 64 3.52 -11.89 -4.89
CA GLN A 64 4.47 -12.19 -3.82
C GLN A 64 5.13 -10.88 -3.37
N VAL A 65 6.01 -10.97 -2.38
CA VAL A 65 6.83 -9.83 -1.95
C VAL A 65 7.65 -9.33 -3.13
N THR A 66 7.47 -8.06 -3.50
CA THR A 66 8.10 -7.46 -4.68
C THR A 66 8.98 -6.29 -4.26
N ASN A 67 10.11 -6.14 -4.95
CA ASN A 67 10.99 -4.98 -4.77
C ASN A 67 10.30 -3.70 -5.27
N ILE A 68 10.35 -2.66 -4.45
CA ILE A 68 9.84 -1.32 -4.76
C ILE A 68 11.05 -0.41 -4.94
N PRO A 69 11.36 0.00 -6.19
CA PRO A 69 12.44 0.94 -6.44
C PRO A 69 12.13 2.32 -5.84
N ASP A 70 13.15 3.17 -5.73
CA ASP A 70 12.90 4.59 -5.49
C ASP A 70 12.06 5.19 -6.63
N GLU A 71 11.31 6.24 -6.33
CA GLU A 71 10.44 6.94 -7.30
C GLU A 71 9.32 6.06 -7.88
N ALA A 72 9.04 4.92 -7.26
CA ALA A 72 7.99 4.01 -7.69
C ALA A 72 6.58 4.58 -7.50
N GLU A 73 5.69 4.17 -8.41
CA GLU A 73 4.25 4.25 -8.21
C GLU A 73 3.73 2.92 -7.66
N VAL A 74 3.03 2.99 -6.53
CA VAL A 74 2.44 1.84 -5.85
C VAL A 74 0.95 2.06 -5.61
N ALA A 75 0.15 1.01 -5.79
CA ALA A 75 -1.24 0.98 -5.35
C ALA A 75 -1.49 -0.16 -4.36
N ILE A 76 -2.37 0.10 -3.40
CA ILE A 76 -2.92 -0.92 -2.49
C ILE A 76 -4.41 -1.08 -2.82
N LEU A 77 -4.74 -2.25 -3.36
CA LEU A 77 -6.06 -2.58 -3.87
C LEU A 77 -6.77 -3.54 -2.89
N PRO A 78 -7.80 -3.09 -2.16
CA PRO A 78 -8.69 -4.02 -1.46
C PRO A 78 -9.43 -4.92 -2.48
N PRO A 79 -10.12 -5.98 -2.02
CA PRO A 79 -10.86 -6.86 -2.91
C PRO A 79 -11.92 -6.03 -3.61
N VAL A 80 -12.04 -6.17 -4.93
CA VAL A 80 -13.15 -5.56 -5.65
C VAL A 80 -14.44 -6.26 -5.21
N THR A 81 -15.43 -5.50 -4.75
CA THR A 81 -16.74 -6.04 -4.35
C THR A 81 -17.66 -6.31 -5.54
N GLY A 82 -17.11 -6.44 -6.75
CA GLY A 82 -17.87 -6.53 -8.00
C GLY A 82 -17.74 -7.89 -8.66
N GLY A 83 -18.83 -8.67 -8.59
CA GLY A 83 -19.31 -9.51 -9.68
C GLY A 83 -20.44 -8.79 -10.40
#